data_AF-A0A7T5UUK1-F1
#
_entry.id   AF-A0A7T5UUK1-F1
#
_cell.length_a   1.000
_cell.length_b   1.000
_cell.length_c   1.000
_cell.angle_alpha   90.00
_cell.angle_beta   90.00
_cell.angle_gamma   90.00
#
_symmetry.space_group_name_H-M   'P 1'
#
loop_
_entity.id
_entity.type
_entity.pdbx_description
1 polymer ?
#
loop_
_entity_poly.entity_id
_entity_poly.type
_entity_poly.pdbx_seq_one_letter_code
_entity_poly.pdbx_strand_id
1 'polypeptide(L)'
;MVKKNLGNLPSNLMIGLLAASIAILALVIALRFQNIKTAFSAGGFDQFGYNYQARIFSGLADGVDKNLDGKVWGDPTYAKDHLVMKWSKAWNDARFNGASWTPDAYEDNEWNGKVPGGSGEVWHYKIVWVGPELEKSQYWRTGGYAIWGQFEVIMDQGSVANEHFWNAHSSPNGYGIY
;
A
#
# COMPACT_ATOMS: atom_id res chain seq x y z
N MET A 1 70.40 7.17 4.97
CA MET A 1 68.97 6.89 4.71
C MET A 1 68.79 5.38 4.62
N VAL A 2 68.42 4.71 5.72
CA VAL A 2 68.34 3.23 5.78
C VAL A 2 66.98 2.79 5.24
N LYS A 3 66.96 2.12 4.08
CA LYS A 3 65.78 1.39 3.61
C LYS A 3 65.63 0.13 4.48
N LYS A 4 64.67 0.10 5.41
CA LYS A 4 64.29 -1.12 6.11
C LYS A 4 63.62 -2.07 5.10
N ASN A 5 64.26 -3.20 4.82
CA ASN A 5 63.72 -4.28 4.01
C ASN A 5 62.51 -4.90 4.72
N LEU A 6 61.32 -4.75 4.13
CA LEU A 6 60.06 -5.35 4.59
C LEU A 6 59.95 -6.85 4.25
N GLY A 7 60.97 -7.46 3.65
CA GLY A 7 60.90 -8.81 3.06
C GLY A 7 60.89 -10.01 4.01
N ASN A 8 61.18 -9.84 5.31
CA ASN A 8 61.33 -10.95 6.25
C ASN A 8 60.47 -10.76 7.52
N LEU A 9 59.16 -10.63 7.36
CA LEU A 9 58.25 -10.72 8.51
C LEU A 9 58.00 -12.20 8.84
N PRO A 10 58.11 -12.61 10.12
CA PRO A 10 57.84 -13.99 10.51
C PRO A 10 56.39 -14.37 10.16
N SER A 11 56.17 -15.62 9.74
CA SER A 11 54.88 -16.14 9.26
C SER A 11 53.71 -15.85 10.22
N ASN A 12 53.95 -15.97 11.53
CA ASN A 12 52.93 -15.68 12.55
C ASN A 12 52.51 -14.19 12.57
N LEU A 13 53.41 -13.28 12.23
CA LEU A 13 53.13 -11.85 12.14
C LEU A 13 52.35 -11.52 10.85
N MET A 14 52.66 -12.19 9.73
CA MET A 14 51.89 -12.09 8.48
C MET A 14 50.45 -12.60 8.65
N ILE A 15 50.26 -13.73 9.34
CA ILE A 15 48.93 -14.29 9.64
C ILE A 15 48.14 -13.34 10.56
N GLY A 16 48.79 -12.77 11.58
CA GLY A 16 48.16 -11.79 12.48
C GLY A 16 47.71 -10.52 11.75
N LEU A 17 48.53 -10.01 10.82
CA LEU A 17 48.19 -8.83 10.01
C LEU A 17 47.03 -9.11 9.03
N LEU A 18 46.98 -10.30 8.44
CA LEU A 18 45.88 -10.73 7.56
C LEU A 18 44.55 -10.85 8.33
N ALA A 19 44.57 -11.47 9.52
CA ALA A 19 43.37 -11.61 10.35
C ALA A 19 42.84 -10.24 10.82
N ALA A 20 43.74 -9.32 11.21
CA ALA A 20 43.38 -7.96 11.59
C ALA A 20 42.77 -7.18 10.42
N SER A 21 43.32 -7.31 9.21
CA SER A 21 42.80 -6.62 8.03
C SER A 21 41.42 -7.17 7.60
N ILE A 22 41.17 -8.47 7.72
CA ILE A 22 39.83 -9.06 7.49
C ILE A 22 38.82 -8.55 8.52
N ALA A 23 39.19 -8.51 9.81
CA ALA A 23 38.32 -8.02 10.87
C ALA A 23 37.97 -6.53 10.69
N ILE A 24 38.95 -5.70 10.29
CA ILE A 24 38.73 -4.29 9.96
C ILE A 24 37.80 -4.15 8.75
N LEU A 25 38.01 -4.95 7.71
CA LEU A 25 37.14 -4.92 6.52
C LEU A 25 35.70 -5.32 6.87
N ALA A 26 35.50 -6.38 7.65
CA ALA A 26 34.18 -6.81 8.11
C ALA A 26 33.49 -5.73 8.96
N LEU A 27 34.24 -5.06 9.85
CA LEU A 27 33.72 -3.96 10.65
C LEU A 27 33.35 -2.73 9.80
N VAL A 28 34.18 -2.36 8.82
CA VAL A 28 33.90 -1.27 7.87
C VAL A 28 32.65 -1.59 7.06
N ILE A 29 32.47 -2.83 6.61
CA ILE A 29 31.28 -3.28 5.89
C ILE A 29 30.04 -3.19 6.81
N ALA A 30 30.11 -3.73 8.03
CA ALA A 30 29.01 -3.67 9.00
C ALA A 30 28.59 -2.23 9.34
N LEU A 31 29.56 -1.31 9.49
CA LEU A 31 29.31 0.11 9.73
C LEU A 31 28.68 0.83 8.52
N ARG A 32 28.97 0.38 7.29
CA ARG A 32 28.36 0.93 6.06
C ARG A 32 26.90 0.49 5.89
N PHE A 33 26.50 -0.68 6.38
CA PHE A 33 25.13 -1.18 6.28
C PHE A 33 24.16 -0.62 7.33
N GLN A 34 24.64 0.01 8.40
CA GLN A 34 23.79 0.56 9.47
C GLN A 34 23.06 1.86 9.10
N ASN A 35 23.37 2.48 7.95
CA ASN A 35 22.91 3.84 7.62
C ASN A 35 22.08 3.95 6.33
N ILE A 36 21.59 2.85 5.77
CA ILE A 36 20.58 2.94 4.70
C ILE A 36 19.21 3.13 5.36
N LYS A 37 18.99 4.32 5.93
CA LYS A 37 17.63 4.81 6.07
C LYS A 37 17.23 5.29 4.69
N THR A 38 16.43 4.50 3.98
CA THR A 38 15.76 4.94 2.76
C THR A 38 14.97 6.19 3.11
N ALA A 39 15.50 7.36 2.75
CA ALA A 39 14.77 8.61 2.85
C ALA A 39 13.71 8.58 1.76
N PHE A 40 12.53 8.06 2.09
CA PHE A 40 11.36 8.25 1.24
C PHE A 40 11.12 9.75 1.14
N SER A 41 11.18 10.29 -0.08
CA SER A 41 10.81 11.67 -0.36
C SER A 41 9.44 11.95 0.26
N ALA A 42 9.34 13.04 1.02
CA ALA A 42 8.17 13.42 1.82
C ALA A 42 6.88 13.74 1.03
N GLY A 43 6.75 13.27 -0.21
CA GLY A 43 5.54 13.39 -1.05
C GLY A 43 5.34 12.23 -2.04
N GLY A 44 6.11 11.15 -1.91
CA GLY A 44 6.00 9.95 -2.75
C GLY A 44 5.08 8.89 -2.16
N PHE A 45 5.12 7.69 -2.76
CA PHE A 45 4.54 6.49 -2.16
C PHE A 45 5.39 6.05 -0.95
N ASP A 46 4.73 5.67 0.15
CA ASP A 46 5.38 5.01 1.30
C ASP A 46 5.66 3.52 1.02
N GLN A 47 6.27 2.80 1.97
CA GLN A 47 6.58 1.38 1.78
C GLN A 47 5.35 0.47 1.58
N PHE A 48 4.15 0.95 1.93
CA PHE A 48 2.91 0.21 1.79
C PHE A 48 2.23 0.47 0.45
N GLY A 49 2.62 1.53 -0.27
CA GLY A 49 2.00 1.94 -1.53
C GLY A 49 1.02 3.09 -1.38
N TYR A 50 1.00 3.81 -0.25
CA TYR A 50 0.19 5.02 -0.06
C TYR A 50 0.94 6.28 -0.48
N ASN A 51 0.28 7.14 -1.26
CA ASN A 51 0.64 8.55 -1.41
C ASN A 51 -0.53 9.43 -0.94
N TYR A 52 -0.46 9.86 0.33
CA TYR A 52 -1.54 10.66 0.96
C TYR A 52 -1.69 12.06 0.36
N GLN A 53 -0.63 12.64 -0.18
CA GLN A 53 -0.70 13.95 -0.83
C GLN A 53 -1.51 13.87 -2.13
N ALA A 54 -1.26 12.83 -2.94
CA ALA A 54 -1.99 12.55 -4.16
C ALA A 54 -3.33 11.81 -3.93
N ARG A 55 -3.58 11.33 -2.69
CA ARG A 55 -4.76 10.54 -2.30
C ARG A 55 -4.96 9.29 -3.15
N ILE A 56 -3.88 8.55 -3.30
CA ILE A 56 -3.82 7.32 -4.08
C ILE A 56 -3.07 6.24 -3.30
N PHE A 57 -3.58 5.03 -3.40
CA PHE A 57 -2.86 3.80 -3.08
C PHE A 57 -2.57 3.09 -4.41
N SER A 58 -1.36 2.56 -4.58
CA SER A 58 -1.02 1.72 -5.73
C SER A 58 0.05 0.72 -5.31
N GLY A 59 -0.33 -0.55 -5.24
CA GLY A 59 0.59 -1.61 -4.83
C GLY A 59 -0.10 -2.95 -4.68
N LEU A 60 0.60 -3.89 -4.04
CA LEU A 60 0.00 -5.16 -3.62
C LEU A 60 -1.00 -4.92 -2.49
N ALA A 61 -2.11 -5.66 -2.50
CA ALA A 61 -3.14 -5.53 -1.46
C ALA A 61 -2.62 -5.80 -0.04
N ASP A 62 -1.55 -6.60 0.11
CA ASP A 62 -0.79 -6.76 1.37
C ASP A 62 -0.38 -5.43 2.03
N GLY A 63 -0.21 -4.36 1.25
CA GLY A 63 0.13 -3.05 1.79
C GLY A 63 -1.04 -2.26 2.38
N VAL A 64 -2.29 -2.56 2.02
CA VAL A 64 -3.43 -1.66 2.28
C VAL A 64 -3.80 -1.58 3.76
N ASP A 65 -3.55 -2.63 4.54
CA ASP A 65 -3.79 -2.63 5.98
C ASP A 65 -2.57 -2.16 6.79
N LYS A 66 -1.52 -1.71 6.08
CA LYS A 66 -0.24 -1.23 6.63
C LYS A 66 0.53 -2.32 7.37
N ASN A 67 0.36 -3.58 6.97
CA ASN A 67 1.06 -4.73 7.52
C ASN A 67 1.52 -5.69 6.41
N LEU A 68 2.79 -5.63 6.04
CA LEU A 68 3.37 -6.48 4.99
C LEU A 68 3.66 -7.90 5.53
N ASP A 69 2.63 -8.72 5.71
CA ASP A 69 2.72 -10.08 6.26
C ASP A 69 2.23 -11.19 5.31
N GLY A 70 1.99 -10.84 4.05
CA GLY A 70 1.46 -11.71 3.01
C GLY A 70 -0.05 -11.91 3.12
N LYS A 71 -0.77 -10.97 3.76
CA LYS A 71 -2.23 -11.01 3.96
C LYS A 71 -2.80 -9.61 3.81
N VAL A 72 -4.06 -9.53 3.42
CA VAL A 72 -4.86 -8.30 3.52
C VAL A 72 -5.97 -8.53 4.52
N TRP A 73 -5.97 -7.75 5.61
CA TRP A 73 -6.93 -7.89 6.71
C TRP A 73 -7.01 -9.31 7.28
N GLY A 74 -5.88 -10.02 7.31
CA GLY A 74 -5.76 -11.39 7.81
C GLY A 74 -6.06 -12.48 6.77
N ASP A 75 -6.44 -12.13 5.55
CA ASP A 75 -6.71 -13.08 4.46
C ASP A 75 -5.55 -13.10 3.43
N PRO A 76 -4.87 -14.25 3.22
CA PRO A 76 -3.82 -14.36 2.21
C PRO A 76 -4.34 -14.41 0.76
N THR A 77 -5.63 -14.64 0.54
CA THR A 77 -6.22 -14.92 -0.78
C THR A 77 -5.95 -13.81 -1.78
N TYR A 78 -6.09 -12.55 -1.33
CA TYR A 78 -5.98 -11.38 -2.20
C TYR A 78 -4.67 -10.61 -2.02
N ALA A 79 -3.78 -11.05 -1.12
CA ALA A 79 -2.57 -10.30 -0.75
C ALA A 79 -1.64 -9.98 -1.93
N LYS A 80 -1.67 -10.81 -2.97
CA LYS A 80 -0.87 -10.68 -4.19
C LYS A 80 -1.59 -9.93 -5.32
N ASP A 81 -2.84 -9.53 -5.11
CA ASP A 81 -3.56 -8.73 -6.08
C ASP A 81 -2.97 -7.32 -6.13
N HIS A 82 -2.95 -6.72 -7.32
CA HIS A 82 -2.62 -5.31 -7.44
C HIS A 82 -3.87 -4.49 -7.18
N LEU A 83 -3.80 -3.62 -6.18
CA LEU A 83 -4.88 -2.71 -5.80
C LEU A 83 -4.47 -1.29 -6.14
N VAL A 84 -5.36 -0.58 -6.83
CA VAL A 84 -5.33 0.89 -6.93
C VAL A 84 -6.54 1.43 -6.18
N MET A 85 -6.30 2.30 -5.21
CA MET A 85 -7.37 3.06 -4.58
C MET A 85 -7.17 4.54 -4.85
N LYS A 86 -8.23 5.31 -5.03
CA LYS A 86 -8.17 6.77 -4.89
C LYS A 86 -9.30 7.24 -4.02
N TRP A 87 -9.12 8.42 -3.44
CA TRP A 87 -10.11 8.96 -2.52
C TRP A 87 -10.17 10.47 -2.58
N SER A 88 -11.32 11.00 -2.18
CA SER A 88 -11.55 12.44 -2.15
C SER A 88 -10.78 13.13 -1.03
N LYS A 89 -10.68 14.45 -1.09
CA LYS A 89 -10.12 15.23 0.02
C LYS A 89 -10.95 15.04 1.31
N ALA A 90 -12.29 15.03 1.21
CA ALA A 90 -13.17 14.83 2.36
C ALA A 90 -12.99 13.43 2.97
N TRP A 91 -12.81 12.39 2.14
CA TRP A 91 -12.44 11.06 2.63
C TRP A 91 -11.12 11.09 3.39
N ASN A 92 -10.10 11.72 2.81
CA ASN A 92 -8.79 11.82 3.43
C ASN A 92 -8.86 12.52 4.81
N ASP A 93 -9.55 13.64 4.86
CA ASP A 93 -9.66 14.45 6.06
C ASP A 93 -10.41 13.72 7.17
N ALA A 94 -11.48 13.00 6.84
CA ALA A 94 -12.24 12.24 7.81
C ALA A 94 -11.50 10.96 8.25
N ARG A 95 -11.04 10.14 7.29
CA ARG A 95 -10.44 8.83 7.56
C ARG A 95 -9.09 8.92 8.27
N PHE A 96 -8.27 9.91 7.89
CA PHE A 96 -6.87 9.99 8.33
C PHE A 96 -6.57 11.21 9.20
N ASN A 97 -7.37 12.28 9.13
CA ASN A 97 -7.12 13.52 9.87
C ASN A 97 -8.19 13.87 10.91
N GLY A 98 -9.19 12.99 11.12
CA GLY A 98 -10.19 13.13 12.17
C GLY A 98 -11.25 14.21 11.93
N ALA A 99 -11.41 14.71 10.71
CA ALA A 99 -12.54 15.56 10.36
C ALA A 99 -13.87 14.78 10.36
N SER A 100 -14.99 15.48 10.35
CA SER A 100 -16.30 14.86 10.14
C SER A 100 -16.45 14.39 8.70
N TRP A 101 -17.15 13.26 8.51
CA TRP A 101 -17.56 12.82 7.19
C TRP A 101 -18.55 13.80 6.56
N THR A 102 -18.46 13.95 5.24
CA THR A 102 -19.35 14.80 4.43
C THR A 102 -19.74 14.07 3.14
N PRO A 103 -20.78 14.53 2.43
CA PRO A 103 -21.16 13.98 1.12
C PRO A 103 -20.08 14.04 0.03
N ASP A 104 -19.03 14.84 0.24
CA ASP A 104 -17.88 14.89 -0.66
C ASP A 104 -16.94 13.69 -0.48
N ALA A 105 -17.13 12.86 0.55
CA ALA A 105 -16.29 11.71 0.84
C ALA A 105 -16.62 10.53 -0.08
N TYR A 106 -15.62 10.11 -0.87
CA TYR A 106 -15.70 8.92 -1.72
C TYR A 106 -14.35 8.21 -1.82
N GLU A 107 -14.39 6.93 -2.17
CA GLU A 107 -13.23 6.15 -2.63
C GLU A 107 -13.57 5.26 -3.84
N ASP A 108 -12.61 5.07 -4.74
CA ASP A 108 -12.60 4.03 -5.79
C ASP A 108 -11.57 2.95 -5.44
N ASN A 109 -11.96 1.68 -5.57
CA ASN A 109 -11.07 0.54 -5.40
C ASN A 109 -11.06 -0.30 -6.68
N GLU A 110 -9.88 -0.49 -7.26
CA GLU A 110 -9.64 -1.28 -8.48
C GLU A 110 -8.69 -2.43 -8.15
N TRP A 111 -9.25 -3.63 -8.01
CA TRP A 111 -8.52 -4.85 -7.71
C TRP A 111 -8.19 -5.60 -9.00
N ASN A 112 -6.95 -6.03 -9.13
CA ASN A 112 -6.48 -6.87 -10.23
C ASN A 112 -5.64 -8.04 -9.72
N GLY A 113 -6.28 -9.19 -9.57
CA GLY A 113 -5.67 -10.49 -9.28
C GLY A 113 -5.26 -11.29 -10.51
N LYS A 114 -5.45 -10.77 -11.74
CA LYS A 114 -4.97 -11.40 -12.99
C LYS A 114 -3.46 -11.18 -13.18
N VAL A 115 -2.68 -11.44 -12.13
CA VAL A 115 -1.23 -11.32 -12.06
C VAL A 115 -0.64 -12.66 -11.59
N PRO A 116 0.65 -12.94 -11.84
CA PRO A 116 1.28 -14.17 -11.37
C PRO A 116 1.11 -14.38 -9.86
N GLY A 117 0.34 -15.40 -9.47
CA GLY A 117 0.08 -15.75 -8.07
C GLY A 117 -1.00 -14.92 -7.36
N GLY A 118 -1.71 -14.03 -8.07
CA GLY A 118 -2.90 -13.34 -7.54
C GLY A 118 -4.13 -14.27 -7.47
N SER A 119 -5.24 -13.71 -6.98
CA SER A 119 -6.53 -14.39 -6.83
C SER A 119 -7.13 -14.87 -8.15
N GLY A 120 -6.73 -14.27 -9.27
CA GLY A 120 -7.35 -14.47 -10.57
C GLY A 120 -8.67 -13.71 -10.76
N GLU A 121 -9.03 -12.82 -9.83
CA GLU A 121 -10.23 -12.00 -9.87
C GLU A 121 -9.92 -10.54 -10.27
N VAL A 122 -10.93 -9.80 -10.69
CA VAL A 122 -10.86 -8.34 -10.92
C VAL A 122 -12.10 -7.73 -10.32
N TRP A 123 -11.99 -6.64 -9.57
CA TRP A 123 -13.14 -5.96 -8.97
C TRP A 123 -12.99 -4.44 -9.05
N HIS A 124 -14.10 -3.75 -9.29
CA HIS A 124 -14.22 -2.31 -9.28
C HIS A 124 -15.32 -1.91 -8.31
N TYR A 125 -14.94 -1.13 -7.30
CA TYR A 125 -15.87 -0.54 -6.35
C TYR A 125 -15.84 0.97 -6.42
N LYS A 126 -17.01 1.58 -6.29
CA LYS A 126 -17.16 3.01 -6.01
C LYS A 126 -18.00 3.17 -4.76
N ILE A 127 -17.48 3.92 -3.80
CA ILE A 127 -18.05 4.03 -2.47
C ILE A 127 -18.20 5.50 -2.13
N VAL A 128 -19.37 5.88 -1.63
CA VAL A 128 -19.66 7.27 -1.21
C VAL A 128 -20.22 7.30 0.19
N TRP A 129 -19.95 8.39 0.91
CA TRP A 129 -20.60 8.64 2.18
C TRP A 129 -22.04 9.09 1.96
N VAL A 130 -22.97 8.49 2.70
CA VAL A 130 -24.40 8.84 2.68
C VAL A 130 -24.91 9.25 4.05
N GLY A 131 -24.14 9.04 5.12
CA GLY A 131 -24.56 9.34 6.48
C GLY A 131 -25.28 8.19 7.17
N PRO A 132 -25.51 8.32 8.48
CA PRO A 132 -26.01 7.22 9.33
C PRO A 132 -27.45 6.80 8.99
N GLU A 133 -28.20 7.63 8.26
CA GLU A 133 -29.54 7.31 7.78
C GLU A 133 -29.56 6.29 6.63
N LEU A 134 -28.40 6.02 5.99
CA LEU A 134 -28.23 5.06 4.90
C LEU A 134 -29.29 5.25 3.81
N GLU A 135 -30.16 4.26 3.56
CA GLU A 135 -31.22 4.27 2.54
C GLU A 135 -32.22 5.43 2.69
N LYS A 136 -32.30 6.03 3.89
CA LYS A 136 -33.17 7.18 4.17
C LYS A 136 -32.47 8.52 3.99
N SER A 137 -31.17 8.51 3.69
CA SER A 137 -30.40 9.72 3.45
C SER A 137 -30.82 10.40 2.16
N GLN A 138 -30.76 11.73 2.14
CA GLN A 138 -30.89 12.51 0.91
C GLN A 138 -29.76 12.25 -0.10
N TYR A 139 -28.63 11.69 0.36
CA TYR A 139 -27.47 11.38 -0.48
C TYR A 139 -27.52 9.95 -1.07
N TRP A 140 -28.44 9.12 -0.59
CA TRP A 140 -28.61 7.74 -1.04
C TRP A 140 -29.09 7.65 -2.48
N ARG A 141 -28.66 6.60 -3.20
CA ARG A 141 -29.01 6.39 -4.59
C ARG A 141 -29.67 5.03 -4.82
N THR A 142 -30.64 5.02 -5.72
CA THR A 142 -31.28 3.77 -6.12
C THR A 142 -30.29 2.88 -6.84
N GLY A 143 -30.13 1.64 -6.37
CA GLY A 143 -29.29 0.61 -7.01
C GLY A 143 -27.94 0.37 -6.34
N GLY A 144 -27.62 1.08 -5.25
CA GLY A 144 -26.50 0.75 -4.37
C GLY A 144 -26.90 -0.09 -3.16
N TYR A 145 -25.93 -0.39 -2.31
CA TYR A 145 -26.14 -1.09 -1.03
C TYR A 145 -25.25 -0.51 0.08
N ALA A 146 -25.71 -0.66 1.32
CA ALA A 146 -25.09 -0.04 2.48
C ALA A 146 -23.87 -0.84 2.95
N ILE A 147 -22.79 -0.13 3.27
CA ILE A 147 -21.62 -0.67 3.94
C ILE A 147 -21.15 0.27 5.05
N TRP A 148 -20.41 -0.28 6.01
CA TRP A 148 -19.69 0.48 7.04
C TRP A 148 -20.56 1.47 7.84
N GLY A 149 -21.87 1.19 7.95
CA GLY A 149 -22.84 1.92 8.77
C GLY A 149 -23.19 3.34 8.30
N GLN A 150 -22.53 3.89 7.28
CA GLN A 150 -22.80 5.24 6.77
C GLN A 150 -22.36 5.46 5.32
N PHE A 151 -22.02 4.40 4.60
CA PHE A 151 -21.53 4.44 3.23
C PHE A 151 -22.41 3.61 2.30
N GLU A 152 -22.42 3.98 1.03
CA GLU A 152 -23.10 3.28 -0.04
C GLU A 152 -22.07 2.82 -1.08
N VAL A 153 -22.16 1.56 -1.50
CA VAL A 153 -21.51 1.07 -2.72
C VAL A 153 -22.39 1.41 -3.91
N ILE A 154 -21.96 2.38 -4.71
CA ILE A 154 -22.69 2.88 -5.88
C ILE A 154 -22.34 2.13 -7.17
N MET A 155 -21.20 1.43 -7.19
CA MET A 155 -20.76 0.49 -8.23
C MET A 155 -20.03 -0.68 -7.57
N ASP A 156 -20.38 -1.89 -7.99
CA ASP A 156 -19.69 -3.13 -7.66
C ASP A 156 -19.83 -4.06 -8.85
N GLN A 157 -18.72 -4.25 -9.56
CA GLN A 157 -18.62 -5.15 -10.69
C GLN A 157 -17.25 -5.80 -10.74
N GLY A 158 -17.16 -6.95 -11.38
CA GLY A 158 -15.89 -7.66 -11.45
C GLY A 158 -15.91 -8.87 -12.33
N SER A 159 -14.85 -9.67 -12.26
CA SER A 159 -14.78 -10.97 -12.90
C SER A 159 -14.15 -12.02 -12.00
N VAL A 160 -14.75 -13.21 -12.00
CA VAL A 160 -14.27 -14.41 -11.30
C VAL A 160 -14.39 -15.57 -12.29
N ALA A 161 -13.38 -16.44 -12.37
CA ALA A 161 -13.39 -17.58 -13.29
C ALA A 161 -13.72 -17.24 -14.77
N ASN A 162 -13.41 -16.01 -15.21
CA ASN A 162 -13.70 -15.45 -16.53
C ASN A 162 -15.18 -15.14 -16.81
N GLU A 163 -16.02 -15.13 -15.80
CA GLU A 163 -17.39 -14.61 -15.85
C GLU A 163 -17.42 -13.19 -15.28
N HIS A 164 -18.31 -12.34 -15.79
CA HIS A 164 -18.45 -10.95 -15.35
C HIS A 164 -19.70 -10.79 -14.48
N PHE A 165 -19.56 -10.05 -13.38
CA PHE A 165 -20.59 -9.88 -12.36
C PHE A 165 -20.90 -8.40 -12.12
N TRP A 166 -22.15 -8.12 -11.78
CA TRP A 166 -22.65 -6.82 -11.32
C TRP A 166 -23.45 -7.03 -10.04
N ASN A 167 -23.00 -6.45 -8.94
CA ASN A 167 -23.72 -6.48 -7.67
C ASN A 167 -24.37 -5.12 -7.36
N ALA A 168 -23.79 -4.02 -7.84
CA ALA A 168 -24.36 -2.68 -7.71
C ALA A 168 -24.13 -1.83 -8.95
N HIS A 169 -25.15 -1.09 -9.35
CA HIS A 169 -25.07 -0.08 -10.39
C HIS A 169 -26.12 1.00 -10.14
N SER A 170 -25.79 1.91 -9.23
CA SER A 170 -26.67 3.01 -8.89
C SER A 170 -26.88 3.98 -10.06
N SER A 171 -28.01 4.67 -10.06
CA SER A 171 -28.29 5.77 -10.98
C SER A 171 -28.56 7.05 -10.16
N PRO A 172 -27.62 8.01 -10.14
CA PRO A 172 -26.36 8.06 -10.90
C PRO A 172 -25.20 7.29 -10.27
N ASN A 173 -24.21 6.97 -11.10
CA ASN A 173 -22.98 6.29 -10.69
C ASN A 173 -21.72 7.20 -10.67
N GLY A 174 -21.91 8.50 -10.43
CA GLY A 174 -20.85 9.50 -10.40
C GLY A 174 -20.59 10.04 -8.99
N TYR A 175 -19.42 10.61 -8.72
CA TYR A 175 -19.11 11.20 -7.41
C TYR A 175 -19.71 12.58 -7.16
N GLY A 176 -20.33 13.19 -8.18
CA GLY A 176 -21.00 14.47 -8.04
C GLY A 176 -22.20 14.37 -7.10
N ILE A 177 -22.35 15.39 -6.26
CA ILE A 177 -23.56 15.63 -5.46
C ILE A 177 -24.61 16.30 -6.35
N TYR A 178 -25.89 16.03 -6.08
CA TYR A 178 -27.01 16.79 -6.64
C TYR A 178 -27.57 17.78 -5.63
#